data_AF-A0A351A283-F1
#
_entry.id   AF-A0A351A283-F1
#
_cell.length_a   1.000
_cell.length_b   1.000
_cell.length_c   1.000
_cell.angle_alpha   90.00
_cell.angle_beta   90.00
_cell.angle_gamma   90.00
#
_symmetry.space_group_name_H-M   'P 1'
#
loop_
_entity.id
_entity.type
_entity.pdbx_description
1 polymer ?
#
loop_
_entity_poly.entity_id
_entity_poly.type
_entity_poly.pdbx_seq_one_letter_code
_entity_poly.pdbx_strand_id
1 'polypeptide(L)'
;MNLRARFLELQTLLAEHEEIWRPAPFHSVSPRWRDHRPALATALEALDDEAVKRFGLDPEACADWLAAYLPALGMVNKLSEVPALPARSLPASRAREDDGMPGRKRAQVEAFVRHIPATVTPALEWCAG
;
A
#
# COMPACT_ATOMS: atom_id res chain seq x y z
N MET A 1 -16.51 -11.01 12.38
CA MET A 1 -17.05 -10.77 11.02
C MET A 1 -16.40 -11.75 10.04
N ASN A 2 -17.12 -12.33 9.08
CA ASN A 2 -16.50 -13.20 8.06
C ASN A 2 -15.78 -12.38 6.98
N LEU A 3 -14.91 -13.00 6.17
CA LEU A 3 -14.11 -12.29 5.15
C LEU A 3 -14.96 -11.56 4.11
N ARG A 4 -16.11 -12.13 3.71
CA ARG A 4 -17.02 -11.51 2.74
C ARG A 4 -17.63 -10.22 3.28
N ALA A 5 -18.13 -10.24 4.51
CA ALA A 5 -18.71 -9.07 5.16
C ALA A 5 -17.65 -7.98 5.33
N ARG A 6 -16.44 -8.35 5.74
CA ARG A 6 -15.30 -7.41 5.84
C ARG A 6 -14.94 -6.79 4.50
N PHE A 7 -14.90 -7.60 3.44
CA PHE A 7 -14.63 -7.12 2.08
C PHE A 7 -15.70 -6.14 1.59
N LEU A 8 -16.98 -6.44 1.83
CA LEU A 8 -18.07 -5.54 1.45
C LEU A 8 -18.02 -4.22 2.22
N GLU A 9 -17.72 -4.27 3.52
CA GLU A 9 -17.56 -3.07 4.34
C GLU A 9 -16.40 -2.19 3.85
N LEU A 10 -15.24 -2.81 3.55
CA LEU A 10 -14.10 -2.10 2.97
C LEU A 10 -14.44 -1.48 1.61
N GLN A 11 -15.15 -2.22 0.75
CA GLN A 11 -15.58 -1.72 -0.55
C GLN A 11 -16.50 -0.50 -0.42
N THR A 12 -17.49 -0.54 0.49
CA THR A 12 -18.38 0.58 0.75
C THR A 12 -17.59 1.80 1.23
N LEU A 13 -16.70 1.61 2.20
CA LEU A 13 -15.87 2.69 2.74
C LEU A 13 -14.97 3.33 1.68
N LEU A 14 -14.36 2.53 0.81
CA LEU A 14 -13.55 3.03 -0.30
C LEU A 14 -14.40 3.78 -1.35
N ALA A 15 -15.59 3.28 -1.66
CA ALA A 15 -16.50 3.94 -2.59
C ALA A 15 -16.99 5.30 -2.08
N GLU A 16 -17.25 5.44 -0.77
CA GLU A 16 -17.64 6.70 -0.13
C GLU A 16 -16.56 7.79 -0.19
N HIS A 17 -15.30 7.41 -0.44
CA HIS A 17 -14.15 8.30 -0.49
C HIS A 17 -13.46 8.29 -1.87
N GLU A 18 -14.15 7.79 -2.90
CA GLU A 18 -13.58 7.61 -4.23
C GLU A 18 -13.12 8.93 -4.85
N GLU A 19 -13.72 10.06 -4.47
CA GLU A 19 -13.34 11.38 -4.98
C GLU A 19 -11.89 11.74 -4.66
N ILE A 20 -11.30 11.14 -3.61
CA ILE A 20 -9.93 11.43 -3.16
C ILE A 20 -8.90 10.56 -3.87
N TRP A 21 -9.14 9.24 -3.94
CA TRP A 21 -8.12 8.27 -4.37
C TRP A 21 -8.29 7.76 -5.80
N ARG A 22 -9.52 7.83 -6.36
CA ARG A 22 -9.84 7.27 -7.66
C ARG A 22 -9.46 8.17 -8.84
N PRO A 23 -9.53 9.53 -8.76
CA PRO A 23 -9.10 10.38 -9.87
C PRO A 23 -7.63 10.15 -10.21
N ALA A 24 -7.34 9.97 -11.49
CA ALA A 24 -5.97 9.84 -11.96
C ALA A 24 -5.23 11.18 -11.78
N PRO A 25 -4.00 11.17 -11.22
CA PRO A 25 -3.22 12.38 -11.05
C PRO A 25 -2.91 13.03 -12.42
N PHE A 26 -2.82 14.35 -12.46
CA PHE A 26 -2.48 15.15 -13.66
C PHE A 26 -3.50 15.11 -14.82
N HIS A 27 -4.70 14.56 -14.63
CA HIS A 27 -5.79 14.65 -15.61
C HIS A 27 -6.66 15.91 -15.47
N SER A 28 -6.45 16.70 -14.41
CA SER A 28 -7.14 17.96 -14.15
C SER A 28 -6.19 18.96 -13.51
N VAL A 29 -6.40 20.25 -13.76
CA VAL A 29 -5.58 21.34 -13.19
C VAL A 29 -5.63 21.35 -11.66
N SER A 30 -6.79 21.04 -11.07
CA SER A 30 -6.97 20.97 -9.62
C SER A 30 -7.90 19.80 -9.28
N PRO A 31 -7.59 19.00 -8.24
CA PRO A 31 -8.50 17.97 -7.75
C PRO A 31 -9.83 18.56 -7.26
N ARG A 32 -10.95 18.05 -7.77
CA ARG A 32 -12.31 18.54 -7.44
C ARG A 32 -12.67 18.43 -5.95
N TRP A 33 -12.11 17.45 -5.25
CA TRP A 33 -12.37 17.26 -3.82
C TRP A 33 -11.90 18.45 -2.97
N ARG A 34 -10.97 19.29 -3.47
CA ARG A 34 -10.46 20.48 -2.76
C ARG A 34 -11.57 21.46 -2.41
N ASP A 35 -12.57 21.61 -3.27
CA ASP A 35 -13.70 22.54 -3.07
C ASP A 35 -14.57 22.12 -1.88
N HIS A 36 -14.65 20.81 -1.61
CA HIS A 36 -15.47 20.25 -0.55
C HIS A 36 -14.65 19.88 0.71
N ARG A 37 -13.32 19.84 0.62
CA ARG A 37 -12.41 19.51 1.72
C ARG A 37 -11.23 20.51 1.81
N PRO A 38 -11.49 21.82 2.00
CA PRO A 38 -10.46 22.85 1.98
C PRO A 38 -9.43 22.68 3.10
N ALA A 39 -9.84 22.22 4.29
CA ALA A 39 -8.92 21.97 5.40
C ALA A 39 -7.85 20.91 5.07
N LEU A 40 -8.25 19.82 4.40
CA LEU A 40 -7.33 18.79 3.92
C LEU A 40 -6.41 19.35 2.83
N ALA A 41 -6.95 20.14 1.90
CA ALA A 41 -6.15 20.75 0.84
C ALA A 41 -5.06 21.67 1.41
N THR A 42 -5.42 22.58 2.32
CA THR A 42 -4.47 23.45 3.01
C THR A 42 -3.42 22.68 3.78
N ALA A 43 -3.82 21.62 4.50
CA ALA A 43 -2.90 20.79 5.25
C ALA A 43 -1.89 20.05 4.35
N LEU A 44 -2.35 19.54 3.20
CA LEU A 44 -1.48 18.88 2.22
C LEU A 44 -0.52 19.85 1.53
N GLU A 45 -0.97 21.07 1.23
CA GLU A 45 -0.13 22.11 0.63
C GLU A 45 0.92 22.67 1.61
N ALA A 46 0.70 22.50 2.91
CA ALA A 46 1.64 22.88 3.95
C ALA A 46 2.69 21.80 4.27
N LEU A 47 2.62 20.61 3.65
CA LEU A 47 3.64 19.58 3.81
C LEU A 47 4.95 19.99 3.13
N ASP A 48 6.06 19.86 3.85
CA ASP A 48 7.39 20.01 3.30
C ASP A 48 7.90 18.71 2.66
N ASP A 49 8.99 18.80 1.90
CA ASP A 49 9.58 17.67 1.18
C ASP A 49 9.98 16.52 2.11
N GLU A 50 10.43 16.82 3.33
CA GLU A 50 10.82 15.80 4.30
C GLU A 50 9.60 15.06 4.88
N ALA A 51 8.50 15.75 5.15
CA ALA A 51 7.25 15.13 5.56
C ALA A 51 6.68 14.24 4.45
N VAL A 52 6.67 14.72 3.20
CA VAL A 52 6.25 13.95 2.02
C VAL A 52 7.09 12.69 1.87
N LYS A 53 8.41 12.81 1.97
CA LYS A 53 9.35 11.69 1.89
C LYS A 53 9.11 10.69 3.02
N ARG A 54 8.91 11.16 4.25
CA ARG A 54 8.60 10.31 5.41
C ARG A 54 7.31 9.52 5.16
N PHE A 55 6.24 10.17 4.72
CA PHE A 55 4.98 9.50 4.42
C PHE A 55 5.07 8.49 3.28
N GLY A 56 5.95 8.73 2.30
CA GLY A 56 6.23 7.74 1.24
C GLY A 56 6.99 6.50 1.72
N LEU A 57 7.73 6.60 2.83
CA LEU A 57 8.49 5.50 3.43
C LEU A 57 7.71 4.79 4.55
N ASP A 58 6.78 5.50 5.17
CA ASP A 58 5.98 5.03 6.30
C ASP A 58 4.49 5.28 6.04
N PRO A 59 3.80 4.30 5.40
CA PRO A 59 2.37 4.39 5.14
C PRO A 59 1.51 4.48 6.41
N GLU A 60 1.96 3.92 7.53
CA GLU A 60 1.23 4.00 8.81
C GLU A 60 1.27 5.43 9.35
N ALA A 61 2.44 6.06 9.38
CA ALA A 61 2.57 7.46 9.77
C ALA A 61 1.77 8.40 8.85
N CYS A 62 1.68 8.09 7.55
CA CYS A 62 0.83 8.82 6.61
C CYS A 62 -0.66 8.66 6.95
N ALA A 63 -1.11 7.43 7.20
CA ALA A 63 -2.50 7.14 7.54
C ALA A 63 -2.91 7.81 8.86
N ASP A 64 -2.05 7.78 9.88
CA ASP A 64 -2.28 8.42 11.18
C ASP A 64 -2.41 9.94 11.05
N TRP A 65 -1.55 10.57 10.25
CA TRP A 65 -1.63 12.01 9.98
C TRP A 65 -2.91 12.37 9.21
N LEU A 66 -3.25 11.59 8.18
CA LEU A 66 -4.47 11.81 7.39
C LEU A 66 -5.75 11.54 8.19
N ALA A 67 -5.71 10.73 9.25
CA ALA A 67 -6.88 10.40 10.07
C ALA A 67 -7.55 11.63 10.70
N ALA A 68 -6.81 12.72 10.91
CA ALA A 68 -7.36 14.01 11.37
C ALA A 68 -8.34 14.64 10.37
N TYR A 69 -8.19 14.34 9.07
CA TYR A 69 -8.99 14.88 7.97
C TYR A 69 -9.90 13.82 7.33
N LEU A 70 -9.51 12.55 7.43
CA LEU A 70 -10.19 11.38 6.90
C LEU A 70 -10.33 10.31 8.00
N PRO A 71 -11.26 10.49 8.96
CA PRO A 71 -11.43 9.55 10.08
C PRO A 71 -11.72 8.10 9.63
N ALA A 72 -12.27 7.94 8.42
CA ALA A 72 -12.48 6.66 7.76
C ALA A 72 -11.21 5.79 7.63
N LEU A 73 -10.02 6.39 7.55
CA LEU A 73 -8.76 5.63 7.43
C LEU A 73 -8.49 4.71 8.62
N GLY A 74 -8.92 5.10 9.82
CA GLY A 74 -8.81 4.22 10.99
C GLY A 74 -9.62 2.92 10.84
N MET A 75 -10.72 2.95 10.06
CA MET A 75 -11.50 1.76 9.73
C MET A 75 -10.90 1.00 8.55
N VAL A 76 -10.38 1.69 7.52
CA VAL A 76 -9.68 1.05 6.39
C VAL A 76 -8.55 0.15 6.89
N ASN A 77 -7.72 0.62 7.82
CA ASN A 77 -6.62 -0.16 8.39
C ASN A 77 -7.13 -1.45 9.05
N LYS A 78 -8.13 -1.34 9.94
CA LYS A 78 -8.74 -2.49 10.63
C LYS A 78 -9.39 -3.49 9.67
N LEU A 79 -10.06 -3.01 8.62
CA LEU A 79 -10.72 -3.86 7.63
C LEU A 79 -9.72 -4.53 6.69
N SER A 80 -8.54 -3.94 6.51
CA SER A 80 -7.47 -4.43 5.65
C SER A 80 -6.50 -5.38 6.34
N GLU A 81 -6.53 -5.50 7.67
CA GLU A 81 -5.69 -6.44 8.42
C GLU A 81 -5.94 -7.89 7.97
N VAL A 82 -4.93 -8.55 7.41
CA VAL A 82 -4.99 -9.97 7.04
C VAL A 82 -4.08 -10.75 7.97
N PRO A 83 -4.50 -11.92 8.51
CA PRO A 83 -3.63 -12.76 9.30
C PRO A 83 -2.36 -13.12 8.53
N ALA A 84 -1.22 -13.07 9.22
CA ALA A 84 0.03 -13.56 8.66
C ALA A 84 -0.09 -15.04 8.30
N LEU A 85 0.38 -15.39 7.10
CA LEU A 85 0.45 -16.78 6.67
C LEU A 85 1.71 -17.44 7.26
N PRO A 86 1.71 -18.77 7.47
CA PRO A 86 2.92 -19.49 7.84
C PRO A 86 3.98 -19.32 6.75
N ALA A 87 5.16 -18.82 7.14
CA ALA A 87 6.28 -18.61 6.24
C ALA A 87 7.33 -19.72 6.43
N ARG A 88 7.82 -20.29 5.34
CA ARG A 88 8.99 -21.18 5.36
C ARG A 88 10.29 -20.39 5.24
N SER A 89 11.39 -20.93 5.77
CA SER A 89 12.72 -20.37 5.52
C SER A 89 13.11 -20.53 4.05
N LEU A 90 13.75 -19.50 3.49
CA LEU A 90 14.42 -19.57 2.20
C LEU A 90 15.93 -19.68 2.42
N PRO A 91 16.67 -20.38 1.53
CA PRO A 91 18.12 -20.28 1.51
C PRO A 91 18.56 -18.84 1.24
N ALA A 92 19.76 -18.48 1.68
CA ALA A 92 20.33 -17.17 1.39
C ALA A 92 20.47 -16.97 -0.14
N SER A 93 20.09 -15.77 -0.62
CA SER A 93 20.32 -15.34 -2.00
C SER A 93 21.81 -15.49 -2.35
N ARG A 94 22.11 -16.01 -3.54
CA ARG A 94 23.50 -16.02 -4.05
C ARG A 94 23.76 -14.67 -4.71
N ALA A 95 24.94 -14.09 -4.52
CA ALA A 95 25.29 -12.76 -5.04
C ALA A 95 25.09 -12.55 -6.57
N ARG A 96 25.03 -13.62 -7.38
CA ARG A 96 24.72 -13.53 -8.82
C ARG A 96 23.23 -13.37 -9.13
N GLU A 97 22.37 -13.65 -8.16
CA GLU A 97 20.92 -13.44 -8.24
C GLU A 97 20.55 -11.97 -7.97
N ASP A 98 21.52 -11.15 -7.51
CA ASP A 98 21.32 -9.74 -7.17
C ASP A 98 21.61 -8.78 -8.34
N ASP A 99 22.22 -9.28 -9.42
CA ASP A 99 22.64 -8.47 -10.56
C ASP A 99 21.43 -8.17 -11.47
N GLY A 100 20.73 -7.06 -11.21
CA GLY A 100 19.62 -6.56 -12.04
C GLY A 100 18.25 -6.46 -11.37
N MET A 101 18.06 -6.97 -10.14
CA MET A 101 16.79 -6.85 -9.42
C MET A 101 16.87 -5.79 -8.29
N PRO A 102 16.13 -4.67 -8.38
CA PRO A 102 16.08 -3.70 -7.29
C PRO A 102 15.62 -4.36 -5.97
N GLY A 103 16.23 -3.99 -4.84
CA GLY A 103 16.01 -4.65 -3.55
C GLY A 103 14.54 -4.76 -3.11
N ARG A 104 13.69 -3.78 -3.45
CA ARG A 104 12.23 -3.86 -3.18
C ARG A 104 11.55 -5.03 -3.91
N LYS A 105 11.93 -5.26 -5.16
CA LYS A 105 11.36 -6.34 -5.97
C LYS A 105 11.80 -7.71 -5.43
N ARG A 106 13.07 -7.84 -5.03
CA ARG A 106 13.58 -9.04 -4.35
C ARG A 106 12.79 -9.37 -3.09
N ALA A 107 12.57 -8.37 -2.22
CA ALA A 107 11.81 -8.55 -0.99
C ALA A 107 10.38 -9.04 -1.25
N GLN A 108 9.72 -8.54 -2.30
CA GLN A 108 8.38 -9.00 -2.70
C GLN A 108 8.38 -10.45 -3.19
N VAL A 109 9.36 -10.82 -4.03
CA VAL A 109 9.51 -12.20 -4.51
C VAL A 109 9.77 -13.15 -3.36
N GLU A 110 10.69 -12.82 -2.46
CA GLU A 110 10.97 -13.64 -1.28
C GLU A 110 9.74 -13.78 -0.38
N ALA A 111 9.04 -12.68 -0.11
CA ALA A 111 7.80 -12.69 0.68
C ALA A 111 6.77 -13.63 0.05
N PHE A 112 6.61 -13.63 -1.28
CA PHE A 112 5.71 -14.55 -1.96
C PHE A 112 6.19 -16.01 -1.86
N VAL A 113 7.45 -16.27 -2.18
CA VAL A 113 8.03 -17.63 -2.26
C VAL A 113 8.06 -18.33 -0.88
N ARG A 114 8.10 -17.57 0.22
CA ARG A 114 7.97 -18.07 1.60
C ARG A 114 6.60 -18.69 1.92
N HIS A 115 5.56 -18.36 1.15
CA HIS A 115 4.18 -18.76 1.45
C HIS A 115 3.59 -19.77 0.44
N ILE A 116 4.32 -20.13 -0.61
CA ILE A 116 3.94 -21.21 -1.52
C ILE A 116 4.53 -22.56 -1.07
N PRO A 117 3.86 -23.69 -1.38
CA PRO A 117 4.40 -25.02 -1.09
C PRO A 117 5.82 -25.20 -1.63
N ALA A 118 6.68 -25.88 -0.88
CA ALA A 118 8.01 -26.21 -1.36
C ALA A 118 7.88 -27.21 -2.52
N THR A 119 8.32 -26.80 -3.71
CA THR A 119 8.37 -27.63 -4.91
C THR A 119 9.79 -28.04 -5.24
N VAL A 120 9.94 -29.14 -5.97
CA VAL A 120 11.25 -29.55 -6.53
C VAL A 120 11.74 -28.54 -7.58
N THR A 121 10.81 -27.92 -8.29
CA THR A 121 11.09 -26.88 -9.29
C THR A 121 11.38 -25.54 -8.61
N PRO A 122 12.43 -24.81 -9.03
CA PRO A 122 12.69 -23.46 -8.52
C PRO A 122 11.59 -22.48 -8.92
N ALA A 123 11.38 -21.45 -8.10
CA ALA A 123 10.53 -20.32 -8.45
C ALA A 123 11.23 -19.47 -9.52
N LEU A 124 10.51 -19.12 -10.59
CA LEU A 124 10.99 -18.27 -11.67
C LEU A 124 10.24 -16.94 -11.62
N GLU A 125 10.97 -15.83 -11.60
CA GLU A 125 10.42 -14.50 -11.80
C GLU A 125 10.74 -14.07 -13.24
N TRP A 126 9.71 -13.93 -14.07
CA TRP A 126 9.87 -13.71 -15.52
C TRP A 126 10.01 -12.22 -15.89
N CYS A 127 9.50 -11.30 -15.05
CA CYS A 127 9.45 -9.88 -15.37
C CYS A 127 10.66 -9.10 -14.83
N ALA A 128 11.84 -9.72 -14.69
CA ALA A 128 13.07 -9.12 -14.15
C ALA A 128 13.72 -8.02 -15.01
N GLY A 129 12.98 -7.46 -15.99
CA GLY A 129 13.39 -6.33 -16.82
C GLY A 129 12.59 -5.08 -16.50
#